data_AF-A0A409W649-F1
#
_entry.id   AF-A0A409W649-F1
#
_cell.length_a   1.000
_cell.length_b   1.000
_cell.length_c   1.000
_cell.angle_alpha   90.00
_cell.angle_beta   90.00
_cell.angle_gamma   90.00
#
_symmetry.space_group_name_H-M   'P 1'
#
loop_
_entity.id
_entity.type
_entity.pdbx_description
1 polymer ?
#
loop_
_entity_poly.entity_id
_entity_poly.type
_entity_poly.pdbx_seq_one_letter_code
_entity_poly.pdbx_strand_id
1 'polypeptide(L)'
;MYGMIRFQDTQLLPADSPPDYPKVIQSGIDEEGQHPKSPVVTGPSGIATVLHRIGRQELLEHLFNASETQEYDLRIRSGEDYLSDVYVRRRGLDVEMGFISSEEEWACPGIRYRISPEPPSSRYRVGKWSPVSTSDLGSPWGGSDLWVRGQSEAFAKALWYNAFWDKSDIEVSWTALSPSIFPPPNLTRCRRVANAFFQIRFLDTELLPASSPPDYPKVIKSGIDEEGQHPKSPAVTGPSGVATVLHKIGRPELLERLFDADGTHDYDLRIRSGQKYFNDMYVIRRGLDVEMGFINSEEEWGCPGIRYRISPEPPSSRYRVGKWVPLSTSDLGSPWGGSDYWVRGQGEAFGKALWYHRFWNKPDVEVRWSGMTEEDKASLDEWLKERSATLEEESRISRQEYEERKARYRGREHLEEERFGMENYYKSRLACRADCGEQNPQLTCSKCKVARYCSRACQEDDWKYHKTYCGKEESVAEKYRKLLEMAP
;
A
#
# COMPACT_ATOMS: atom_id res chain seq x y z
N MET A 1 12.00 19.29 -12.12
CA MET A 1 13.17 20.21 -12.09
C MET A 1 13.42 20.52 -10.62
N TYR A 2 14.31 19.76 -9.98
CA TYR A 2 14.52 19.82 -8.53
C TYR A 2 14.71 21.25 -8.00
N GLY A 3 13.81 21.67 -7.11
CA GLY A 3 13.96 22.94 -6.39
C GLY A 3 15.11 22.88 -5.39
N MET A 4 15.89 23.96 -5.24
CA MET A 4 16.80 24.06 -4.10
C MET A 4 16.02 24.33 -2.81
N ILE A 5 16.38 23.65 -1.73
CA ILE A 5 15.75 23.82 -0.43
C ILE A 5 16.03 25.22 0.10
N ARG A 6 14.95 25.92 0.48
CA ARG A 6 15.00 27.22 1.15
C ARG A 6 14.40 27.08 2.54
N PHE A 7 15.03 27.69 3.54
CA PHE A 7 14.50 27.74 4.90
C PHE A 7 13.82 29.08 5.15
N GLN A 8 12.70 29.05 5.86
CA GLN A 8 11.98 30.23 6.31
C GLN A 8 12.57 30.73 7.63
N ASP A 9 12.75 32.04 7.72
CA ASP A 9 13.17 32.69 8.96
C ASP A 9 11.96 32.81 9.90
N THR A 10 12.10 32.30 11.13
CA THR A 10 11.07 32.39 12.17
C THR A 10 11.69 32.91 13.45
N GLN A 11 10.87 33.48 14.34
CA GLN A 11 11.36 34.00 15.63
C GLN A 11 12.01 32.91 16.50
N LEU A 12 11.55 31.65 16.37
CA LEU A 12 12.06 30.52 17.13
C LEU A 12 13.22 29.79 16.43
N LEU A 13 13.14 29.66 15.10
CA LEU A 13 14.04 28.88 14.26
C LEU A 13 14.58 29.78 13.13
N PRO A 14 15.72 30.48 13.36
CA PRO A 14 16.32 31.32 12.35
C PRO A 14 16.84 30.51 11.16
N ALA A 15 16.67 31.01 9.94
CA ALA A 15 17.13 30.31 8.73
C ALA A 15 18.67 30.16 8.68
N ASP A 16 19.39 31.09 9.31
CA ASP A 16 20.86 31.14 9.43
C ASP A 16 21.41 30.25 10.57
N SER A 17 20.56 29.47 11.24
CA SER A 17 21.00 28.54 12.28
C SER A 17 21.95 27.46 11.73
N PRO A 18 22.84 26.89 12.56
CA PRO A 18 23.73 25.81 12.12
C PRO A 18 22.97 24.56 11.61
N PRO A 19 23.61 23.66 10.84
CA PRO A 19 22.92 22.52 10.19
C PRO A 19 22.27 21.50 11.15
N ASP A 20 22.74 21.46 12.38
CA ASP A 20 22.28 20.61 13.48
C ASP A 20 21.14 21.24 14.31
N TYR A 21 20.63 22.38 13.84
CA TYR A 21 19.44 23.03 14.38
C TYR A 21 18.22 22.74 13.51
N PRO A 22 17.04 22.58 14.12
CA PRO A 22 15.79 22.48 13.39
C PRO A 22 15.50 23.76 12.61
N LYS A 23 15.02 23.63 11.38
CA LYS A 23 14.66 24.75 10.50
C LYS A 23 13.30 24.52 9.86
N VAL A 24 12.58 25.61 9.57
CA VAL A 24 11.33 25.55 8.81
C VAL A 24 11.64 25.55 7.32
N ILE A 25 11.18 24.55 6.58
CA ILE A 25 11.39 24.42 5.14
C ILE A 25 10.33 25.25 4.42
N GLN A 26 10.77 26.22 3.62
CA GLN A 26 9.91 27.08 2.83
C GLN A 26 9.50 26.40 1.51
N SER A 27 10.47 25.83 0.79
CA SER A 27 10.32 25.26 -0.55
C SER A 27 11.48 24.33 -0.91
N GLY A 28 11.36 23.54 -1.98
CA GLY A 28 12.48 22.82 -2.60
C GLY A 28 12.56 21.32 -2.31
N ILE A 29 11.50 20.74 -1.79
CA ILE A 29 11.23 19.30 -1.86
C ILE A 29 10.12 19.16 -2.91
N ASP A 30 10.21 18.19 -3.79
CA ASP A 30 9.16 17.86 -4.76
C ASP A 30 9.01 16.34 -4.90
N GLU A 31 8.14 15.89 -5.81
CA GLU A 31 7.91 14.48 -6.15
C GLU A 31 9.18 13.74 -6.57
N GLU A 32 10.14 14.45 -7.17
CA GLU A 32 11.40 13.90 -7.64
C GLU A 32 12.41 13.79 -6.48
N GLY A 33 12.21 14.58 -5.42
CA GLY A 33 12.94 14.49 -4.15
C GLY A 33 13.69 15.78 -3.81
N GLN A 34 14.78 15.64 -3.07
CA GLN A 34 15.65 16.75 -2.71
C GLN A 34 16.75 16.91 -3.77
N HIS A 35 16.96 18.13 -4.28
CA HIS A 35 18.11 18.42 -5.15
C HIS A 35 19.42 17.98 -4.44
N PRO A 36 20.37 17.27 -5.09
CA PRO A 36 21.58 16.75 -4.42
C PRO A 36 22.48 17.80 -3.77
N LYS A 37 22.40 19.05 -4.25
CA LYS A 37 23.10 20.23 -3.69
C LYS A 37 22.32 20.98 -2.58
N SER A 38 21.09 20.57 -2.28
CA SER A 38 20.30 21.19 -1.22
C SER A 38 20.86 20.82 0.16
N PRO A 39 20.75 21.71 1.15
CA PRO A 39 21.07 21.39 2.54
C PRO A 39 20.28 20.16 3.03
N VAL A 40 20.94 19.24 3.74
CA VAL A 40 20.30 18.03 4.28
C VAL A 40 19.12 18.39 5.17
N VAL A 41 17.96 17.80 4.91
CA VAL A 41 16.79 17.93 5.78
C VAL A 41 16.85 16.88 6.87
N THR A 42 16.72 17.32 8.11
CA THR A 42 16.71 16.45 9.29
C THR A 42 15.28 16.21 9.76
N GLY A 43 15.03 15.10 10.47
CA GLY A 43 13.73 14.83 11.09
C GLY A 43 13.18 16.01 11.92
N PRO A 44 14.00 16.67 12.76
CA PRO A 44 13.62 17.90 13.47
C PRO A 44 13.13 19.03 12.56
N SER A 45 13.76 19.24 11.41
CA SER A 45 13.33 20.25 10.43
C SER A 45 12.00 19.87 9.75
N GLY A 46 11.76 18.58 9.52
CA GLY A 46 10.47 18.08 9.03
C GLY A 46 9.33 18.38 10.00
N ILE A 47 9.49 18.07 11.29
CA ILE A 47 8.47 18.37 12.32
C ILE A 47 8.27 19.86 12.47
N ALA A 48 9.37 20.62 12.48
CA ALA A 48 9.29 22.06 12.61
C ALA A 48 8.45 22.69 11.49
N THR A 49 8.64 22.19 10.26
CA THR A 49 7.88 22.62 9.09
C THR A 49 6.40 22.30 9.20
N VAL A 50 6.05 21.07 9.62
CA VAL A 50 4.65 20.67 9.81
C VAL A 50 3.97 21.58 10.82
N LEU A 51 4.50 21.65 12.05
CA LEU A 51 3.88 22.41 13.13
C LEU A 51 3.74 23.90 12.80
N HIS A 52 4.72 24.48 12.12
CA HIS A 52 4.67 25.87 11.65
C HIS A 52 3.52 26.07 10.64
N ARG A 53 3.39 25.19 9.65
CA ARG A 53 2.35 25.30 8.61
C ARG A 53 0.94 25.12 9.13
N ILE A 54 0.73 24.21 10.07
CA ILE A 54 -0.58 24.02 10.72
C ILE A 54 -0.89 25.08 11.80
N GLY A 55 -0.04 26.10 11.94
CA GLY A 55 -0.25 27.21 12.88
C GLY A 55 -0.12 26.81 14.35
N ARG A 56 0.61 25.73 14.68
CA ARG A 56 0.78 25.21 16.04
C ARG A 56 2.12 25.63 16.63
N GLN A 57 2.35 26.94 16.68
CA GLN A 57 3.60 27.55 17.18
C GLN A 57 3.87 27.20 18.65
N GLU A 58 2.83 27.01 19.45
CA GLU A 58 2.95 26.62 20.86
C GLU A 58 3.59 25.22 21.00
N LEU A 59 3.29 24.31 20.08
CA LEU A 59 3.88 22.97 20.07
C LEU A 59 5.33 22.99 19.62
N LEU A 60 5.70 23.88 18.69
CA LEU A 60 7.09 24.14 18.34
C LEU A 60 7.89 24.62 19.55
N GLU A 61 7.36 25.60 20.27
CA GLU A 61 8.01 26.14 21.46
C GLU A 61 8.20 25.05 22.51
N HIS A 62 7.16 24.27 22.82
CA HIS A 62 7.29 23.15 23.76
C HIS A 62 8.20 22.03 23.25
N LEU A 63 8.26 21.77 21.94
CA LEU A 63 9.10 20.72 21.39
C LEU A 63 10.58 21.06 21.39
N PHE A 64 10.89 22.32 21.09
CA PHE A 64 12.25 22.77 20.89
C PHE A 64 12.85 23.53 22.07
N ASN A 65 12.06 23.92 23.07
CA ASN A 65 12.55 24.53 24.30
C ASN A 65 13.27 23.49 25.17
N ALA A 66 14.61 23.57 25.21
CA ALA A 66 15.45 22.68 26.02
C ALA A 66 15.40 22.98 27.52
N SER A 67 14.99 24.19 27.92
CA SER A 67 14.99 24.64 29.31
C SER A 67 13.80 24.13 30.11
N GLU A 68 12.70 23.78 29.44
CA GLU A 68 11.52 23.18 30.07
C GLU A 68 11.53 21.67 29.86
N THR A 69 11.74 20.94 30.95
CA THR A 69 11.73 19.48 30.93
C THR A 69 10.28 19.01 30.89
N GLN A 70 9.81 18.67 29.69
CA GLN A 70 8.46 18.13 29.50
C GLN A 70 8.53 16.73 28.90
N GLU A 71 7.63 15.87 29.37
CA GLU A 71 7.36 14.58 28.75
C GLU A 71 6.04 14.67 27.99
N TYR A 72 6.10 14.47 26.69
CA TYR A 72 4.89 14.36 25.89
C TYR A 72 5.06 13.42 24.70
N ASP A 73 3.92 12.92 24.24
CA ASP A 73 3.78 12.16 23.01
C ASP A 73 2.96 13.01 22.04
N LEU A 74 3.53 13.32 20.88
CA LEU A 74 2.91 13.99 19.75
C LEU A 74 2.65 12.93 18.67
N ARG A 75 1.42 12.88 18.17
CA ARG A 75 1.07 12.07 16.99
C ARG A 75 0.59 12.99 15.89
N ILE A 76 1.10 12.78 14.69
CA ILE A 76 0.74 13.49 13.47
C ILE A 76 0.14 12.43 12.55
N ARG A 77 -1.17 12.51 12.34
CA ARG A 77 -1.85 11.62 11.39
C ARG A 77 -2.01 12.28 10.05
N SER A 78 -1.64 11.57 8.99
CA SER A 78 -1.77 12.06 7.61
C SER A 78 -3.23 12.10 7.16
N GLY A 79 -4.06 11.19 7.69
CA GLY A 79 -5.42 11.01 7.23
C GLY A 79 -5.51 10.33 5.85
N GLU A 80 -4.39 10.02 5.19
CA GLU A 80 -4.31 9.30 3.92
C GLU A 80 -3.68 7.92 4.13
N ASP A 81 -4.29 6.88 3.58
CA ASP A 81 -3.89 5.49 3.84
C ASP A 81 -2.51 5.11 3.24
N TYR A 82 -1.95 5.98 2.38
CA TYR A 82 -0.62 5.81 1.77
C TYR A 82 0.50 6.61 2.47
N LEU A 83 0.15 7.55 3.35
CA LEU A 83 1.13 8.36 4.08
C LEU A 83 1.25 7.84 5.50
N SER A 84 2.45 7.41 5.89
CA SER A 84 2.70 6.88 7.23
C SER A 84 2.40 7.93 8.30
N ASP A 85 1.58 7.54 9.28
CA ASP A 85 1.40 8.30 10.51
C ASP A 85 2.75 8.40 11.24
N VAL A 86 2.96 9.52 11.92
CA VAL A 86 4.22 9.84 12.56
C VAL A 86 4.01 10.08 14.05
N TYR A 87 4.93 9.59 14.89
CA TYR A 87 5.00 9.97 16.29
C TYR A 87 6.30 10.70 16.63
N VAL A 88 6.21 11.59 17.60
CA VAL A 88 7.34 12.25 18.25
C VAL A 88 7.14 12.11 19.75
N ARG A 89 8.09 11.47 20.42
CA ARG A 89 8.06 11.20 21.86
C ARG A 89 9.23 11.93 22.50
N ARG A 90 8.94 12.91 23.36
CA ARG A 90 9.98 13.61 24.13
C ARG A 90 10.00 13.10 25.57
N ARG A 91 11.20 12.80 26.07
CA ARG A 91 11.49 12.43 27.46
C ARG A 91 12.68 13.27 27.92
N GLY A 92 12.39 14.44 28.48
CA GLY A 92 13.41 15.40 28.88
C GLY A 92 14.19 15.96 27.69
N LEU A 93 15.49 15.63 27.60
CA LEU A 93 16.36 16.04 26.49
C LEU A 93 16.41 15.01 25.36
N ASP A 94 15.84 13.82 25.55
CA ASP A 94 15.80 12.80 24.53
C ASP A 94 14.48 12.88 23.76
N VAL A 95 14.56 12.82 22.43
CA VAL A 95 13.40 12.83 21.53
C VAL A 95 13.49 11.66 20.58
N GLU A 96 12.47 10.83 20.58
CA GLU A 96 12.30 9.71 19.65
C GLU A 96 11.27 10.10 18.59
N MET A 97 11.58 9.81 17.33
CA MET A 97 10.71 10.04 16.19
C MET A 97 10.54 8.73 15.44
N GLY A 98 9.34 8.38 15.01
CA GLY A 98 9.15 7.18 14.21
C GLY A 98 7.80 7.12 13.52
N PHE A 99 7.53 6.00 12.86
CA PHE A 99 6.30 5.77 12.13
C PHE A 99 5.32 4.93 12.95
N ILE A 100 4.04 5.26 12.84
CA ILE A 100 2.92 4.48 13.37
C ILE A 100 2.35 3.69 12.19
N SER A 101 2.21 2.38 12.35
CA SER A 101 1.50 1.55 11.38
C SER A 101 0.00 1.87 11.39
N SER A 102 -0.64 1.94 10.22
CA SER A 102 -2.08 2.18 10.10
C SER A 102 -2.92 1.06 10.73
N GLU A 103 -2.37 -0.16 10.86
CA GLU A 103 -3.10 -1.35 11.32
C GLU A 103 -2.86 -1.73 12.79
N GLU A 104 -1.88 -1.13 13.46
CA GLU A 104 -1.47 -1.54 14.80
C GLU A 104 -1.06 -0.37 15.70
N GLU A 105 -1.37 -0.42 17.01
CA GLU A 105 -0.90 0.54 18.02
C GLU A 105 0.63 0.50 18.26
N TRP A 106 1.37 -0.31 17.48
CA TRP A 106 2.81 -0.48 17.61
C TRP A 106 3.55 0.59 16.78
N ALA A 107 4.40 1.34 17.46
CA ALA A 107 5.34 2.27 16.86
C ALA A 107 6.59 1.52 16.40
N CYS A 108 6.98 1.69 15.13
CA CYS A 108 8.31 1.31 14.69
C CYS A 108 9.31 2.29 15.32
N PRO A 109 10.20 1.84 16.24
CA PRO A 109 11.17 2.72 16.87
C PRO A 109 12.02 3.37 15.79
N GLY A 110 11.89 4.68 15.62
CA GLY A 110 12.68 5.40 14.64
C GLY A 110 13.91 6.04 15.28
N ILE A 111 14.22 7.26 14.87
CA ILE A 111 15.46 7.94 15.24
C ILE A 111 15.32 8.63 16.58
N ARG A 112 16.35 8.49 17.41
CA ARG A 112 16.48 9.26 18.64
C ARG A 112 17.43 10.42 18.44
N TYR A 113 17.08 11.56 19.02
CA TYR A 113 17.87 12.75 19.09
C TYR A 113 18.05 13.15 20.55
N ARG A 114 19.20 13.70 20.88
CA ARG A 114 19.45 14.38 22.15
C ARG A 114 19.56 15.87 21.90
N ILE A 115 18.76 16.62 22.63
CA ILE A 115 18.78 18.09 22.64
C ILE A 115 19.86 18.53 23.62
N SER A 116 20.87 19.25 23.11
CA SER A 116 21.88 19.90 23.95
C SER A 116 21.40 21.32 24.28
N PRO A 117 21.17 21.66 25.56
CA PRO A 117 20.78 23.01 25.94
C PRO A 117 21.86 24.01 25.56
N GLU A 118 21.45 25.14 25.01
CA GLU A 118 22.35 26.25 24.72
C GLU A 118 22.61 27.08 25.98
N PRO A 119 23.81 27.68 26.13
CA PRO A 119 24.09 28.58 27.25
C PRO A 119 23.15 29.80 27.19
N PRO A 120 22.83 30.46 28.32
CA PRO A 120 21.96 31.63 28.35
C PRO A 120 22.40 32.80 27.45
N SER A 121 23.68 32.84 27.06
CA SER A 121 24.24 33.82 26.12
C SER A 121 24.02 33.50 24.65
N SER A 122 23.49 32.33 24.31
CA SER A 122 23.23 31.93 22.94
C SER A 122 22.09 32.75 22.34
N ARG A 123 22.22 33.13 21.07
CA ARG A 123 21.13 33.79 20.33
C ARG A 123 19.98 32.83 19.99
N TYR A 124 20.20 31.54 20.13
CA TYR A 124 19.23 30.50 19.83
C TYR A 124 18.47 30.08 21.09
N ARG A 125 17.14 30.12 21.02
CA ARG A 125 16.26 29.64 22.11
C ARG A 125 16.06 28.13 22.11
N VAL A 126 16.50 27.46 21.05
CA VAL A 126 16.36 26.02 20.85
C VAL A 126 17.71 25.35 21.01
N GLY A 127 17.72 24.16 21.63
CA GLY A 127 18.94 23.39 21.78
C GLY A 127 19.35 22.72 20.47
N LYS A 128 20.63 22.34 20.36
CA LYS A 128 21.17 21.56 19.22
C LYS A 128 20.65 20.12 19.26
N TRP A 129 20.19 19.59 18.13
CA TRP A 129 19.67 18.21 18.03
C TRP A 129 20.73 17.29 17.46
N SER A 130 21.27 16.41 18.29
CA SER A 130 22.28 15.43 17.87
C SER A 130 21.64 14.04 17.78
N PRO A 131 21.73 13.33 16.64
CA PRO A 131 21.24 11.97 16.56
C PRO A 131 22.00 11.10 17.57
N VAL A 132 21.28 10.20 18.24
CA VAL A 132 21.86 9.22 19.18
C VAL A 132 21.92 7.88 18.46
N SER A 133 23.10 7.24 18.46
CA SER A 133 23.30 5.93 17.83
C SER A 133 22.34 4.89 18.40
N THR A 134 21.73 4.08 17.54
CA THR A 134 20.86 2.98 17.96
C THR A 134 21.64 1.80 18.56
N SER A 135 22.96 1.75 18.36
CA SER A 135 23.86 0.74 18.94
C SER A 135 23.90 0.77 20.47
N ASP A 136 23.75 1.95 21.07
CA ASP A 136 23.92 2.16 22.51
C ASP A 136 22.70 1.70 23.33
N LEU A 137 21.67 1.18 22.65
CA LEU A 137 20.35 0.89 23.21
C LEU A 137 19.98 -0.60 23.15
N GLY A 138 20.92 -1.48 22.81
CA GLY A 138 20.65 -2.92 22.70
C GLY A 138 19.67 -3.27 21.58
N SER A 139 19.44 -2.36 20.63
CA SER A 139 18.70 -2.68 19.42
C SER A 139 19.50 -3.73 18.65
N PRO A 140 18.90 -4.86 18.24
CA PRO A 140 19.56 -5.83 17.36
C PRO A 140 19.90 -5.22 15.98
N TRP A 141 19.37 -4.02 15.70
CA TRP A 141 19.60 -3.24 14.49
C TRP A 141 20.66 -2.15 14.77
N GLY A 142 21.92 -2.53 14.83
CA GLY A 142 23.05 -1.60 14.86
C GLY A 142 23.12 -0.83 13.53
N GLY A 143 22.52 0.36 13.49
CA GLY A 143 22.46 1.18 12.28
C GLY A 143 23.74 1.99 12.09
N SER A 144 24.29 2.00 10.88
CA SER A 144 25.38 2.93 10.52
C SER A 144 24.87 4.38 10.45
N ASP A 145 25.77 5.37 10.50
CA ASP A 145 25.43 6.79 10.32
C ASP A 145 24.61 7.07 9.03
N LEU A 146 24.81 6.26 7.99
CA LEU A 146 24.05 6.33 6.74
C LEU A 146 22.59 5.93 6.94
N TRP A 147 22.31 4.93 7.78
CA TRP A 147 20.95 4.50 8.10
C TRP A 147 20.19 5.58 8.87
N VAL A 148 20.83 6.20 9.87
CA VAL A 148 20.23 7.30 10.65
C VAL A 148 19.92 8.51 9.76
N ARG A 149 20.81 8.83 8.81
CA ARG A 149 20.56 9.89 7.82
C ARG A 149 19.40 9.55 6.88
N GLY A 150 19.37 8.33 6.34
CA GLY A 150 18.31 7.89 5.43
C GLY A 150 16.93 7.89 6.09
N GLN A 151 16.83 7.42 7.33
CA GLN A 151 15.58 7.47 8.10
C GLN A 151 15.17 8.92 8.42
N SER A 152 16.14 9.81 8.72
CA SER A 152 15.86 11.21 9.07
C SER A 152 15.27 11.95 7.87
N GLU A 153 15.82 11.66 6.69
CA GLU A 153 15.38 12.21 5.42
C GLU A 153 14.00 11.66 5.02
N ALA A 154 13.80 10.34 5.12
CA ALA A 154 12.50 9.71 4.85
C ALA A 154 11.39 10.29 5.74
N PHE A 155 11.69 10.46 7.02
CA PHE A 155 10.79 11.05 8.00
C PHE A 155 10.46 12.52 7.68
N ALA A 156 11.48 13.32 7.36
CA ALA A 156 11.27 14.71 7.00
C ALA A 156 10.49 14.87 5.69
N LYS A 157 10.71 13.97 4.71
CA LYS A 157 9.92 13.91 3.48
C LYS A 157 8.47 13.58 3.79
N ALA A 158 8.20 12.52 4.55
CA ALA A 158 6.84 12.14 4.92
C ALA A 158 6.08 13.32 5.57
N LEU A 159 6.72 14.02 6.50
CA LEU A 159 6.16 15.22 7.14
C LEU A 159 5.99 16.40 6.17
N TRP A 160 6.93 16.62 5.26
CA TRP A 160 6.80 17.67 4.27
C TRP A 160 5.65 17.41 3.28
N TYR A 161 5.50 16.17 2.82
CA TYR A 161 4.37 15.77 1.95
C TYR A 161 3.04 16.06 2.64
N ASN A 162 2.90 15.64 3.90
CA ASN A 162 1.73 15.95 4.72
C ASN A 162 1.45 17.45 4.81
N ALA A 163 2.49 18.29 4.93
CA ALA A 163 2.31 19.73 5.08
C ALA A 163 2.16 20.52 3.77
N PHE A 164 2.55 19.95 2.62
CA PHE A 164 2.56 20.64 1.33
C PHE A 164 1.30 20.41 0.52
N TRP A 165 0.79 19.18 0.54
CA TRP A 165 -0.49 18.87 -0.07
C TRP A 165 -1.58 19.28 0.91
N ASP A 166 -2.09 20.50 0.73
CA ASP A 166 -3.15 21.21 1.49
C ASP A 166 -4.53 20.48 1.47
N LYS A 167 -4.52 19.14 1.46
CA LYS A 167 -5.66 18.23 1.29
C LYS A 167 -5.93 17.35 2.51
N SER A 168 -5.04 17.29 3.49
CA SER A 168 -5.18 16.40 4.65
C SER A 168 -5.63 17.12 5.93
N ASP A 169 -6.66 16.57 6.56
CA ASP A 169 -7.02 16.80 7.97
C ASP A 169 -5.87 16.28 8.86
N ILE A 170 -4.81 17.06 9.06
CA ILE A 170 -3.72 16.68 9.96
C ILE A 170 -4.24 16.68 11.40
N GLU A 171 -4.52 15.48 11.94
CA GLU A 171 -4.88 15.32 13.34
C GLU A 171 -3.61 15.35 14.18
N VAL A 172 -3.47 16.40 14.98
CA VAL A 172 -2.41 16.51 15.98
C VAL A 172 -2.97 16.25 17.36
N SER A 173 -2.60 15.11 17.94
CA SER A 173 -2.91 14.79 19.33
C SER A 173 -1.66 14.91 20.19
N TRP A 174 -1.80 15.50 21.38
CA TRP A 174 -0.75 15.56 22.40
C TRP A 174 -1.21 14.88 23.69
N THR A 175 -0.27 14.38 24.48
CA THR A 175 -0.54 13.97 25.87
C THR A 175 0.67 14.34 26.73
N ALA A 176 0.48 15.26 27.69
CA ALA A 176 1.48 15.53 28.71
C ALA A 176 1.42 14.43 29.77
N LEU A 177 2.57 13.83 30.10
CA LEU A 177 2.63 12.69 31.03
C LEU A 177 2.74 13.11 32.51
N SER A 178 2.87 14.41 32.79
CA SER A 178 2.91 14.97 34.15
C SER A 178 1.66 15.84 34.44
N PRO A 179 1.02 15.69 35.60
CA PRO A 179 -0.24 16.36 35.90
C PRO A 179 -0.01 17.78 36.42
N SER A 180 0.13 18.77 35.54
CA SER A 180 -0.19 20.15 35.92
C SER A 180 -0.53 21.08 34.72
N ILE A 181 -1.62 21.83 34.88
CA ILE A 181 -1.97 23.15 34.29
C ILE A 181 -2.64 23.25 32.89
N PHE A 182 -3.30 22.24 32.31
CA PHE A 182 -4.15 22.51 31.12
C PHE A 182 -5.48 21.73 31.08
N PRO A 183 -6.59 22.37 30.64
CA PRO A 183 -7.85 21.67 30.37
C PRO A 183 -7.68 20.74 29.14
N PRO A 184 -8.42 19.61 29.08
CA PRO A 184 -8.35 18.69 27.96
C PRO A 184 -8.80 19.37 26.65
N PRO A 185 -8.14 19.10 25.51
CA PRO A 185 -8.53 19.69 24.24
C PRO A 185 -9.87 19.15 23.72
N ASN A 186 -10.67 20.04 23.13
CA ASN A 186 -11.82 19.67 22.32
C ASN A 186 -11.33 18.91 21.08
N LEU A 187 -11.66 17.62 20.99
CA LEU A 187 -11.47 16.79 19.80
C LEU A 187 -12.45 17.24 18.71
N THR A 188 -11.96 17.96 17.70
CA THR A 188 -12.74 18.25 16.48
C THR A 188 -12.61 17.06 15.53
N ARG A 189 -13.63 16.19 15.49
CA ARG A 189 -13.66 14.99 14.65
C ARG A 189 -14.40 15.29 13.34
N CYS A 190 -13.71 15.32 12.21
CA CYS A 190 -14.35 15.14 10.90
C CYS A 190 -14.55 13.64 10.64
N ARG A 191 -15.78 13.24 10.27
CA ARG A 191 -16.11 11.82 9.99
C ARG A 191 -15.63 11.47 8.58
N ARG A 192 -14.67 10.55 8.47
CA ARG A 192 -14.36 9.84 7.20
C ARG A 192 -15.64 9.20 6.65
N VAL A 193 -15.83 9.30 5.34
CA VAL A 193 -16.74 8.44 4.57
C VAL A 193 -16.14 7.04 4.65
N ALA A 194 -16.86 6.05 5.21
CA ALA A 194 -16.34 4.69 5.28
C ALA A 194 -16.22 4.11 3.85
N ASN A 195 -14.98 3.98 3.36
CA ASN A 195 -14.71 3.28 2.12
C ASN A 195 -15.17 1.82 2.26
N ALA A 196 -15.85 1.33 1.23
CA ALA A 196 -16.50 0.04 1.24
C ALA A 196 -15.45 -1.05 0.97
N PHE A 197 -14.68 -1.42 2.00
CA PHE A 197 -13.77 -2.56 1.91
C PHE A 197 -14.53 -3.80 1.44
N PHE A 198 -14.13 -4.37 0.30
CA PHE A 198 -14.76 -5.58 -0.23
C PHE A 198 -14.10 -6.82 0.38
N GLN A 199 -14.93 -7.82 0.73
CA GLN A 199 -14.37 -9.11 1.13
C GLN A 199 -13.93 -9.93 -0.07
N ILE A 200 -12.80 -10.61 0.10
CA ILE A 200 -12.24 -11.48 -0.92
C ILE A 200 -13.18 -12.64 -1.20
N ARG A 201 -13.48 -12.81 -2.48
CA ARG A 201 -14.26 -13.90 -3.02
C ARG A 201 -13.37 -14.74 -3.92
N PHE A 202 -13.48 -16.05 -3.78
CA PHE A 202 -12.82 -16.98 -4.69
C PHE A 202 -13.80 -17.44 -5.78
N LEU A 203 -13.28 -17.60 -7.00
CA LEU A 203 -13.97 -18.20 -8.12
C LEU A 203 -13.91 -19.72 -7.98
N ASP A 204 -15.04 -20.38 -8.18
CA ASP A 204 -15.09 -21.83 -8.20
C ASP A 204 -14.72 -22.33 -9.60
N THR A 205 -13.61 -23.05 -9.70
CA THR A 205 -13.12 -23.61 -10.97
C THR A 205 -12.95 -25.12 -10.82
N GLU A 206 -12.97 -25.87 -11.93
CA GLU A 206 -12.77 -27.32 -11.89
C GLU A 206 -11.40 -27.69 -11.30
N LEU A 207 -10.35 -26.95 -11.67
CA LEU A 207 -8.98 -27.18 -11.20
C LEU A 207 -8.75 -26.69 -9.77
N LEU A 208 -9.30 -25.52 -9.43
CA LEU A 208 -9.15 -24.87 -8.12
C LEU A 208 -10.53 -24.52 -7.55
N PRO A 209 -11.21 -25.47 -6.88
CA PRO A 209 -12.50 -25.20 -6.28
C PRO A 209 -12.39 -24.18 -5.15
N ALA A 210 -13.33 -23.24 -5.06
CA ALA A 210 -13.36 -22.24 -3.97
C ALA A 210 -13.54 -22.89 -2.59
N SER A 211 -14.07 -24.13 -2.56
CA SER A 211 -14.22 -24.96 -1.36
C SER A 211 -12.93 -25.69 -0.93
N SER A 212 -11.80 -25.47 -1.61
CA SER A 212 -10.52 -26.02 -1.19
C SER A 212 -10.07 -25.43 0.17
N PRO A 213 -9.32 -26.20 0.98
CA PRO A 213 -8.75 -25.68 2.23
C PRO A 213 -7.84 -24.45 2.02
N PRO A 214 -7.53 -23.67 3.07
CA PRO A 214 -6.77 -22.41 2.94
C PRO A 214 -5.36 -22.54 2.37
N ASP A 215 -4.74 -23.70 2.52
CA ASP A 215 -3.40 -24.07 2.04
C ASP A 215 -3.37 -24.50 0.57
N TYR A 216 -4.50 -24.43 -0.14
CA TYR A 216 -4.58 -24.66 -1.58
C TYR A 216 -4.63 -23.33 -2.34
N PRO A 217 -4.01 -23.25 -3.53
CA PRO A 217 -4.21 -22.12 -4.45
C PRO A 217 -5.69 -21.93 -4.78
N LYS A 218 -6.12 -20.68 -4.90
CA LYS A 218 -7.49 -20.31 -5.30
C LYS A 218 -7.47 -19.16 -6.28
N VAL A 219 -8.44 -19.11 -7.18
CA VAL A 219 -8.62 -17.97 -8.09
C VAL A 219 -9.45 -16.90 -7.39
N ILE A 220 -8.94 -15.69 -7.30
CA ILE A 220 -9.61 -14.55 -6.68
C ILE A 220 -10.56 -13.92 -7.70
N LYS A 221 -11.85 -13.92 -7.37
CA LYS A 221 -12.93 -13.34 -8.19
C LYS A 221 -12.99 -11.82 -8.00
N SER A 222 -13.04 -11.38 -6.76
CA SER A 222 -13.17 -9.97 -6.36
C SER A 222 -12.75 -9.76 -4.90
N GLY A 223 -12.69 -8.51 -4.44
CA GLY A 223 -12.43 -8.15 -3.05
C GLY A 223 -10.99 -7.82 -2.69
N ILE A 224 -10.13 -7.65 -3.70
CA ILE A 224 -8.87 -6.91 -3.57
C ILE A 224 -9.11 -5.57 -4.28
N ASP A 225 -8.67 -4.48 -3.67
CA ASP A 225 -8.57 -3.15 -4.26
C ASP A 225 -7.21 -2.50 -3.94
N GLU A 226 -7.05 -1.24 -4.34
CA GLU A 226 -5.86 -0.42 -4.08
C GLU A 226 -5.61 -0.20 -2.57
N GLU A 227 -6.66 -0.16 -1.76
CA GLU A 227 -6.59 -0.05 -0.30
C GLU A 227 -6.23 -1.39 0.34
N GLY A 228 -6.41 -2.49 -0.38
CA GLY A 228 -5.89 -3.81 -0.09
C GLY A 228 -6.97 -4.82 0.27
N GLN A 229 -6.73 -5.58 1.32
CA GLN A 229 -7.61 -6.65 1.75
C GLN A 229 -8.41 -6.21 2.99
N HIS A 230 -9.74 -6.35 2.97
CA HIS A 230 -10.51 -6.17 4.20
C HIS A 230 -9.94 -7.10 5.31
N PRO A 231 -9.72 -6.63 6.56
CA PRO A 231 -9.20 -7.44 7.67
C PRO A 231 -9.99 -8.73 8.01
N LYS A 232 -11.20 -8.91 7.45
CA LYS A 232 -12.07 -10.07 7.65
C LYS A 232 -12.09 -11.01 6.45
N SER A 233 -11.45 -10.62 5.36
CA SER A 233 -11.29 -11.46 4.18
C SER A 233 -10.40 -12.66 4.52
N PRO A 234 -10.62 -13.82 3.89
CA PRO A 234 -9.66 -14.91 3.90
C PRO A 234 -8.29 -14.43 3.41
N ALA A 235 -7.20 -14.86 4.04
CA ALA A 235 -5.85 -14.44 3.64
C ALA A 235 -5.58 -14.72 2.15
N VAL A 236 -5.09 -13.72 1.43
CA VAL A 236 -4.51 -13.95 0.10
C VAL A 236 -3.13 -14.54 0.29
N THR A 237 -2.95 -15.72 -0.26
CA THR A 237 -1.64 -16.37 -0.32
C THR A 237 -0.99 -16.09 -1.67
N GLY A 238 0.33 -16.05 -1.72
CA GLY A 238 1.08 -15.95 -2.98
C GLY A 238 0.60 -16.96 -4.05
N PRO A 239 0.36 -18.25 -3.70
CA PRO A 239 -0.19 -19.23 -4.62
C PRO A 239 -1.57 -18.87 -5.17
N SER A 240 -2.47 -18.32 -4.34
CA SER A 240 -3.77 -17.82 -4.81
C SER A 240 -3.60 -16.64 -5.75
N GLY A 241 -2.60 -15.81 -5.47
CA GLY A 241 -2.18 -14.78 -6.38
C GLY A 241 -1.79 -15.35 -7.75
N VAL A 242 -0.73 -16.16 -7.82
CA VAL A 242 -0.24 -16.74 -9.09
C VAL A 242 -1.36 -17.44 -9.88
N ALA A 243 -2.21 -18.22 -9.19
CA ALA A 243 -3.35 -18.88 -9.80
C ALA A 243 -4.34 -17.89 -10.45
N THR A 244 -4.60 -16.77 -9.77
CA THR A 244 -5.48 -15.71 -10.27
C THR A 244 -4.93 -15.07 -11.54
N VAL A 245 -3.62 -14.79 -11.59
CA VAL A 245 -2.99 -14.21 -12.80
C VAL A 245 -3.14 -15.13 -13.98
N LEU A 246 -2.70 -16.37 -13.85
CA LEU A 246 -2.69 -17.33 -14.95
C LEU A 246 -4.12 -17.61 -15.44
N HIS A 247 -5.09 -17.67 -14.52
CA HIS A 247 -6.50 -17.76 -14.88
C HIS A 247 -6.99 -16.52 -15.65
N LYS A 248 -6.68 -15.31 -15.17
CA LYS A 248 -7.13 -14.03 -15.76
C LYS A 248 -6.46 -13.71 -17.10
N ILE A 249 -5.24 -14.18 -17.31
CA ILE A 249 -4.52 -14.07 -18.58
C ILE A 249 -5.29 -14.77 -19.72
N GLY A 250 -6.18 -15.70 -19.38
CA GLY A 250 -7.05 -16.36 -20.36
C GLY A 250 -6.39 -17.55 -21.05
N ARG A 251 -5.32 -18.10 -20.48
CA ARG A 251 -4.64 -19.30 -20.98
C ARG A 251 -4.57 -20.39 -19.89
N PRO A 252 -5.66 -21.15 -19.67
CA PRO A 252 -5.77 -22.09 -18.55
C PRO A 252 -4.70 -23.18 -18.57
N GLU A 253 -4.18 -23.53 -19.75
CA GLU A 253 -3.07 -24.46 -19.95
C GLU A 253 -1.86 -24.12 -19.07
N LEU A 254 -1.53 -22.83 -18.94
CA LEU A 254 -0.36 -22.39 -18.16
C LEU A 254 -0.54 -22.72 -16.67
N LEU A 255 -1.78 -22.57 -16.18
CA LEU A 255 -2.14 -22.93 -14.82
C LEU A 255 -2.09 -24.45 -14.60
N GLU A 256 -2.55 -25.23 -15.57
CA GLU A 256 -2.45 -26.69 -15.55
C GLU A 256 -0.99 -27.15 -15.51
N ARG A 257 -0.12 -26.60 -16.36
CA ARG A 257 1.33 -26.91 -16.38
C ARG A 257 2.04 -26.51 -15.09
N LEU A 258 1.65 -25.40 -14.47
CA LEU A 258 2.18 -25.00 -13.17
C LEU A 258 1.90 -26.07 -12.10
N PHE A 259 0.73 -26.71 -12.11
CA PHE A 259 0.34 -27.70 -11.10
C PHE A 259 0.65 -29.16 -11.47
N ASP A 260 0.92 -29.45 -12.74
CA ASP A 260 1.33 -30.77 -13.22
C ASP A 260 2.79 -31.08 -12.84
N ALA A 261 3.01 -31.47 -11.59
CA ALA A 261 4.35 -31.76 -11.08
C ALA A 261 4.98 -33.04 -11.67
N ASP A 262 4.15 -33.96 -12.17
CA ASP A 262 4.58 -35.24 -12.74
C ASP A 262 4.97 -35.09 -14.21
N GLY A 263 4.18 -34.35 -15.00
CA GLY A 263 4.44 -34.12 -16.42
C GLY A 263 5.34 -32.91 -16.70
N THR A 264 5.41 -31.96 -15.76
CA THR A 264 6.24 -30.76 -15.87
C THR A 264 7.17 -30.69 -14.66
N HIS A 265 8.46 -30.96 -14.83
CA HIS A 265 9.43 -30.87 -13.74
C HIS A 265 9.83 -29.42 -13.46
N ASP A 266 10.23 -28.68 -14.49
CA ASP A 266 10.65 -27.29 -14.38
C ASP A 266 9.58 -26.37 -14.97
N TYR A 267 9.28 -25.28 -14.28
CA TYR A 267 8.37 -24.24 -14.76
C TYR A 267 8.91 -22.87 -14.35
N ASP A 268 9.01 -21.95 -15.29
CA ASP A 268 9.47 -20.58 -15.09
C ASP A 268 8.44 -19.62 -15.65
N LEU A 269 7.97 -18.70 -14.83
CA LEU A 269 7.06 -17.64 -15.20
C LEU A 269 7.66 -16.31 -14.75
N ARG A 270 7.67 -15.33 -15.65
CA ARG A 270 7.99 -13.94 -15.36
C ARG A 270 6.86 -13.07 -15.88
N ILE A 271 6.49 -12.09 -15.07
CA ILE A 271 5.42 -11.16 -15.41
C ILE A 271 6.01 -9.77 -15.18
N ARG A 272 6.15 -9.01 -16.26
CA ARG A 272 6.69 -7.66 -16.23
C ARG A 272 5.58 -6.66 -16.43
N SER A 273 5.38 -5.79 -15.46
CA SER A 273 4.34 -4.74 -15.50
C SER A 273 4.68 -3.63 -16.50
N GLY A 274 5.97 -3.42 -16.77
CA GLY A 274 6.47 -2.28 -17.55
C GLY A 274 6.18 -0.92 -16.90
N GLN A 275 5.81 -0.89 -15.62
CA GLN A 275 5.47 0.32 -14.88
C GLN A 275 6.48 0.57 -13.76
N LYS A 276 6.97 1.80 -13.65
CA LYS A 276 7.98 2.20 -12.64
C LYS A 276 7.56 1.92 -11.19
N TYR A 277 6.26 1.91 -10.91
CA TYR A 277 5.72 1.81 -9.56
C TYR A 277 5.28 0.40 -9.17
N PHE A 278 5.34 -0.56 -10.10
CA PHE A 278 4.93 -1.93 -9.84
C PHE A 278 6.13 -2.85 -9.96
N ASN A 279 6.24 -3.77 -9.00
CA ASN A 279 7.28 -4.76 -9.03
C ASN A 279 6.93 -5.82 -10.07
N ASP A 280 7.88 -6.07 -10.95
CA ASP A 280 7.86 -7.25 -11.81
C ASP A 280 7.98 -8.49 -10.92
N MET A 281 7.42 -9.61 -11.34
CA MET A 281 7.33 -10.82 -10.51
C MET A 281 7.80 -12.05 -11.26
N TYR A 282 8.18 -13.06 -10.49
CA TYR A 282 8.55 -14.36 -11.01
C TYR A 282 7.93 -15.50 -10.21
N VAL A 283 7.80 -16.65 -10.86
CA VAL A 283 7.52 -17.95 -10.25
C VAL A 283 8.43 -18.98 -10.88
N ILE A 284 9.23 -19.66 -10.08
CA ILE A 284 10.08 -20.77 -10.46
C ILE A 284 9.56 -22.00 -9.74
N ARG A 285 9.27 -23.08 -10.46
CA ARG A 285 9.05 -24.40 -9.88
C ARG A 285 10.09 -25.39 -10.38
N ARG A 286 10.61 -26.20 -9.47
CA ARG A 286 11.53 -27.31 -9.73
C ARG A 286 11.00 -28.53 -8.98
N GLY A 287 10.39 -29.46 -9.69
CA GLY A 287 9.61 -30.56 -9.12
C GLY A 287 8.49 -30.03 -8.21
N LEU A 288 8.53 -30.40 -6.93
CA LEU A 288 7.55 -29.98 -5.92
C LEU A 288 7.90 -28.67 -5.21
N ASP A 289 9.11 -28.15 -5.43
CA ASP A 289 9.55 -26.92 -4.78
C ASP A 289 9.25 -25.72 -5.69
N VAL A 290 8.61 -24.71 -5.12
CA VAL A 290 8.24 -23.46 -5.81
C VAL A 290 8.89 -22.29 -5.11
N GLU A 291 9.43 -21.35 -5.86
CA GLU A 291 9.88 -20.05 -5.39
C GLU A 291 9.12 -18.96 -6.15
N MET A 292 8.64 -17.93 -5.45
CA MET A 292 8.02 -16.77 -6.07
C MET A 292 8.49 -15.48 -5.41
N GLY A 293 8.90 -14.50 -6.20
CA GLY A 293 9.42 -13.23 -5.69
C GLY A 293 9.27 -12.09 -6.69
N PHE A 294 9.99 -11.00 -6.42
CA PHE A 294 9.98 -9.79 -7.24
C PHE A 294 11.30 -9.64 -8.01
N ILE A 295 11.19 -9.12 -9.22
CA ILE A 295 12.31 -8.75 -10.09
C ILE A 295 12.60 -7.27 -9.85
N ASN A 296 13.86 -6.90 -9.62
CA ASN A 296 14.21 -5.50 -9.43
C ASN A 296 14.34 -4.77 -10.78
N SER A 297 14.55 -3.45 -10.74
CA SER A 297 14.73 -2.62 -11.93
C SER A 297 15.99 -2.94 -12.74
N GLU A 298 16.91 -3.72 -12.21
CA GLU A 298 18.16 -4.12 -12.87
C GLU A 298 18.03 -5.50 -13.55
N GLU A 299 16.82 -6.05 -13.63
CA GLU A 299 16.51 -7.42 -14.09
C GLU A 299 17.19 -8.53 -13.27
N GLU A 300 17.75 -8.17 -12.11
CA GLU A 300 18.30 -9.11 -11.15
C GLU A 300 17.19 -9.58 -10.20
N TRP A 301 17.42 -10.74 -9.58
CA TRP A 301 16.53 -11.32 -8.58
C TRP A 301 16.55 -10.44 -7.33
N GLY A 302 15.62 -9.48 -7.26
CA GLY A 302 15.69 -8.34 -6.35
C GLY A 302 15.70 -8.72 -4.88
N CYS A 303 15.01 -9.81 -4.52
CA CYS A 303 15.03 -10.47 -3.22
C CYS A 303 14.67 -11.95 -3.41
N PRO A 304 15.30 -12.90 -2.69
CA PRO A 304 14.81 -14.28 -2.67
C PRO A 304 13.35 -14.30 -2.21
N GLY A 305 12.50 -14.88 -3.06
CA GLY A 305 11.07 -15.00 -2.86
C GLY A 305 10.63 -15.92 -1.72
N ILE A 306 9.32 -15.99 -1.45
CA ILE A 306 8.79 -17.08 -0.61
C ILE A 306 8.96 -18.41 -1.35
N ARG A 307 9.41 -19.43 -0.63
CA ARG A 307 9.42 -20.80 -1.11
C ARG A 307 8.26 -21.60 -0.56
N TYR A 308 7.70 -22.45 -1.39
CA TYR A 308 6.65 -23.39 -1.05
C TYR A 308 7.07 -24.80 -1.47
N ARG A 309 6.57 -25.79 -0.74
CA ARG A 309 6.60 -27.18 -1.18
C ARG A 309 5.18 -27.65 -1.44
N ILE A 310 4.96 -28.14 -2.65
CA ILE A 310 3.71 -28.78 -3.04
C ILE A 310 3.69 -30.17 -2.41
N SER A 311 2.73 -30.39 -1.50
CA SER A 311 2.51 -31.71 -0.92
C SER A 311 1.73 -32.58 -1.91
N PRO A 312 2.19 -33.79 -2.24
CA PRO A 312 1.43 -34.71 -3.09
C PRO A 312 0.04 -35.00 -2.50
N GLU A 313 -0.99 -34.96 -3.33
CA GLU A 313 -2.33 -35.35 -2.88
C GLU A 313 -2.43 -36.88 -2.79
N PRO A 314 -3.05 -37.42 -1.72
CA PRO A 314 -3.34 -38.84 -1.68
C PRO A 314 -4.32 -39.21 -2.80
N PRO A 315 -4.29 -40.45 -3.33
CA PRO A 315 -5.22 -40.89 -4.38
C PRO A 315 -6.70 -40.78 -4.01
N SER A 316 -7.02 -40.67 -2.72
CA SER A 316 -8.38 -40.46 -2.20
C SER A 316 -8.81 -38.99 -2.15
N SER A 317 -7.92 -38.04 -2.45
CA SER A 317 -8.25 -36.62 -2.45
C SER A 317 -9.18 -36.28 -3.61
N ARG A 318 -10.12 -35.37 -3.36
CA ARG A 318 -10.98 -34.80 -4.40
C ARG A 318 -10.30 -33.66 -5.17
N TYR A 319 -9.12 -33.23 -4.74
CA TYR A 319 -8.39 -32.11 -5.32
C TYR A 319 -7.32 -32.64 -6.29
N ARG A 320 -7.20 -31.98 -7.46
CA ARG A 320 -6.17 -32.31 -8.47
C ARG A 320 -4.82 -31.65 -8.19
N VAL A 321 -4.81 -30.64 -7.33
CA VAL A 321 -3.63 -29.82 -7.02
C VAL A 321 -3.23 -30.06 -5.57
N GLY A 322 -1.93 -30.20 -5.31
CA GLY A 322 -1.38 -30.35 -3.96
C GLY A 322 -1.46 -29.11 -3.10
N LYS A 323 -1.37 -29.29 -1.78
CA LYS A 323 -1.22 -28.21 -0.79
C LYS A 323 0.10 -27.48 -0.98
N TRP A 324 0.08 -26.15 -0.91
CA TRP A 324 1.30 -25.34 -0.96
C TRP A 324 1.73 -24.97 0.45
N VAL A 325 2.69 -25.73 0.98
CA VAL A 325 3.19 -25.51 2.34
C VAL A 325 4.36 -24.54 2.27
N PRO A 326 4.28 -23.36 2.91
CA PRO A 326 5.41 -22.43 2.93
C PRO A 326 6.61 -23.09 3.62
N LEU A 327 7.77 -23.03 2.98
CA LEU A 327 9.04 -23.42 3.59
C LEU A 327 9.54 -22.24 4.41
N SER A 328 9.93 -22.47 5.67
CA SER A 328 10.42 -21.40 6.54
C SER A 328 11.62 -20.70 5.90
N THR A 329 11.57 -19.37 5.78
CA THR A 329 12.72 -18.61 5.24
C THR A 329 13.90 -18.58 6.21
N SER A 330 13.71 -18.99 7.48
CA SER A 330 14.80 -19.20 8.45
C SER A 330 15.81 -20.25 7.99
N ASP A 331 15.36 -21.24 7.21
CA ASP A 331 16.18 -22.38 6.79
C ASP A 331 17.17 -21.99 5.67
N LEU A 332 17.14 -20.74 5.22
CA LEU A 332 17.96 -20.20 4.13
C LEU A 332 18.98 -19.14 4.58
N GLY A 333 19.25 -19.05 5.88
CA GLY A 333 20.29 -18.15 6.41
C GLY A 333 19.96 -16.66 6.25
N SER A 334 18.73 -16.30 5.88
CA SER A 334 18.25 -14.93 5.98
C SER A 334 17.97 -14.62 7.46
N PRO A 335 18.50 -13.54 8.04
CA PRO A 335 18.14 -13.11 9.40
C PRO A 335 16.65 -12.75 9.52
N TRP A 336 15.97 -12.61 8.38
CA TRP A 336 14.52 -12.49 8.27
C TRP A 336 13.88 -13.89 8.27
N GLY A 337 13.83 -14.52 9.45
CA GLY A 337 12.90 -15.61 9.70
C GLY A 337 11.49 -15.09 9.44
N GLY A 338 10.92 -15.46 8.30
CA GLY A 338 9.67 -14.92 7.79
C GLY A 338 8.56 -15.46 8.67
N SER A 339 8.05 -14.62 9.55
CA SER A 339 6.84 -14.92 10.32
C SER A 339 5.68 -15.18 9.36
N ASP A 340 4.61 -15.80 9.86
CA ASP A 340 3.35 -15.99 9.14
C ASP A 340 2.84 -14.66 8.53
N TYR A 341 3.15 -13.54 9.18
CA TYR A 341 2.91 -12.18 8.70
C TYR A 341 3.68 -11.84 7.42
N TRP A 342 4.97 -12.20 7.32
CA TRP A 342 5.77 -11.94 6.12
C TRP A 342 5.26 -12.74 4.92
N VAL A 343 4.93 -14.02 5.13
CA VAL A 343 4.33 -14.88 4.09
C VAL A 343 3.02 -14.28 3.58
N ARG A 344 2.18 -13.77 4.50
CA ARG A 344 0.93 -13.07 4.15
C ARG A 344 1.19 -11.74 3.44
N GLY A 345 2.11 -10.91 3.93
CA GLY A 345 2.43 -9.61 3.35
C GLY A 345 2.98 -9.72 1.93
N GLN A 346 3.85 -10.71 1.67
CA GLN A 346 4.28 -11.00 0.30
C GLN A 346 3.14 -11.60 -0.54
N GLY A 347 2.31 -12.49 0.02
CA GLY A 347 1.14 -13.03 -0.66
C GLY A 347 0.13 -11.94 -1.07
N GLU A 348 -0.08 -10.95 -0.20
CA GLU A 348 -0.87 -9.77 -0.46
C GLU A 348 -0.20 -8.87 -1.51
N ALA A 349 1.12 -8.63 -1.41
CA ALA A 349 1.86 -7.85 -2.40
C ALA A 349 1.78 -8.50 -3.80
N PHE A 350 1.90 -9.83 -3.87
CA PHE A 350 1.61 -10.59 -5.08
C PHE A 350 0.17 -10.33 -5.51
N GLY A 351 -0.83 -10.61 -4.67
CA GLY A 351 -2.25 -10.38 -4.95
C GLY A 351 -2.58 -8.98 -5.47
N LYS A 352 -1.98 -7.93 -4.87
CA LYS A 352 -2.09 -6.53 -5.27
C LYS A 352 -1.46 -6.29 -6.63
N ALA A 353 -0.26 -6.79 -6.88
CA ALA A 353 0.36 -6.69 -8.19
C ALA A 353 -0.56 -7.28 -9.29
N LEU A 354 -1.32 -8.34 -8.99
CA LEU A 354 -2.32 -8.91 -9.90
C LEU A 354 -3.58 -8.07 -10.06
N TRP A 355 -4.02 -7.42 -8.99
CA TRP A 355 -5.10 -6.47 -9.07
C TRP A 355 -4.73 -5.37 -10.06
N TYR A 356 -3.52 -4.82 -9.95
CA TYR A 356 -3.01 -3.86 -10.93
C TYR A 356 -2.89 -4.49 -12.34
N HIS A 357 -2.45 -5.75 -12.46
CA HIS A 357 -2.46 -6.43 -13.76
C HIS A 357 -3.86 -6.59 -14.34
N ARG A 358 -4.90 -6.82 -13.52
CA ARG A 358 -6.30 -6.87 -13.96
C ARG A 358 -6.78 -5.49 -14.44
N PHE A 359 -6.40 -4.42 -13.74
CA PHE A 359 -6.83 -3.06 -14.10
C PHE A 359 -6.17 -2.57 -15.38
N TRP A 360 -4.90 -2.89 -15.58
CA TRP A 360 -4.12 -2.36 -16.69
C TRP A 360 -4.04 -3.31 -17.87
N ASN A 361 -4.25 -4.62 -17.67
CA ASN A 361 -4.09 -5.67 -18.67
C ASN A 361 -2.71 -5.68 -19.37
N LYS A 362 -1.68 -4.98 -18.83
CA LYS A 362 -0.39 -4.74 -19.51
C LYS A 362 0.79 -5.67 -19.21
N PRO A 363 0.70 -6.81 -18.50
CA PRO A 363 1.90 -7.56 -18.26
C PRO A 363 2.46 -8.15 -19.56
N ASP A 364 3.75 -7.93 -19.78
CA ASP A 364 4.55 -8.83 -20.61
C ASP A 364 4.76 -10.12 -19.82
N VAL A 365 4.48 -11.25 -20.46
CA VAL A 365 4.45 -12.57 -19.80
C VAL A 365 5.44 -13.46 -20.52
N GLU A 366 6.47 -13.87 -19.80
CA GLU A 366 7.43 -14.85 -20.27
C GLU A 366 7.20 -16.15 -19.50
N VAL A 367 6.93 -17.25 -20.20
CA VAL A 367 6.71 -18.56 -19.56
C VAL A 367 7.48 -19.65 -20.30
N ARG A 368 8.11 -20.54 -19.53
CA ARG A 368 8.87 -21.70 -20.02
C ARG A 368 8.61 -22.89 -19.12
N TRP A 369 8.63 -24.09 -19.67
CA TRP A 369 8.53 -25.30 -18.88
C TRP A 369 9.32 -26.47 -19.48
N SER A 370 9.67 -27.46 -18.65
CA SER A 370 10.36 -28.67 -19.10
C SER A 370 9.45 -29.49 -20.00
N GLY A 371 9.96 -29.95 -21.15
CA GLY A 371 9.19 -30.73 -22.12
C GLY A 371 8.29 -29.88 -23.03
N MET A 372 8.38 -28.55 -22.96
CA MET A 372 7.73 -27.63 -23.91
C MET A 372 8.20 -27.93 -25.34
N THR A 373 7.26 -28.29 -26.20
CA THR A 373 7.53 -28.59 -27.61
C THR A 373 7.75 -27.31 -28.41
N GLU A 374 8.30 -27.40 -29.63
CA GLU A 374 8.39 -26.24 -30.53
C GLU A 374 7.01 -25.75 -30.98
N GLU A 375 6.01 -26.64 -31.03
CA GLU A 375 4.62 -26.28 -31.30
C GLU A 375 4.02 -25.47 -30.14
N ASP A 376 4.27 -25.88 -28.89
CA ASP A 376 3.86 -25.12 -27.70
C ASP A 376 4.48 -23.72 -27.69
N LYS A 377 5.78 -23.61 -28.01
CA LYS A 377 6.49 -22.32 -28.11
C LYS A 377 5.87 -21.43 -29.18
N ALA A 378 5.66 -21.95 -30.38
CA ALA A 378 5.06 -21.19 -31.48
C ALA A 378 3.64 -20.72 -31.13
N SER A 379 2.83 -21.58 -30.51
CA SER A 379 1.48 -21.23 -30.04
C SER A 379 1.51 -20.18 -28.92
N LEU A 380 2.49 -20.24 -28.03
CA LEU A 380 2.68 -19.23 -26.99
C LEU A 380 3.07 -17.88 -27.57
N ASP A 381 4.03 -17.86 -28.49
CA ASP A 381 4.52 -16.65 -29.15
C ASP A 381 3.43 -15.97 -29.99
N GLU A 382 2.65 -16.77 -30.75
CA GLU A 382 1.52 -16.26 -31.53
C GLU A 382 0.48 -15.59 -30.63
N TRP A 383 0.08 -16.27 -29.55
CA TRP A 383 -0.87 -15.72 -28.58
C TRP A 383 -0.35 -14.46 -27.88
N LEU A 384 0.93 -14.43 -27.45
CA LEU A 384 1.55 -13.24 -26.85
C LEU A 384 1.54 -12.06 -27.81
N LYS A 385 1.80 -12.31 -29.11
CA LYS A 385 1.77 -11.30 -30.16
C LYS A 385 0.36 -10.75 -30.39
N GLU A 386 -0.65 -11.61 -30.52
CA GLU A 386 -2.06 -11.20 -30.66
C GLU A 386 -2.54 -10.40 -29.45
N ARG A 387 -2.16 -10.87 -28.26
CA ARG A 387 -2.45 -10.19 -27.01
C ARG A 387 -1.80 -8.81 -26.94
N SER A 388 -0.53 -8.69 -27.29
CA SER A 388 0.20 -7.41 -27.32
C SER A 388 -0.46 -6.42 -28.29
N ALA A 389 -0.81 -6.85 -29.50
CA ALA A 389 -1.50 -6.02 -30.48
C ALA A 389 -2.84 -5.50 -29.97
N THR A 390 -3.61 -6.35 -29.29
CA THR A 390 -4.89 -5.97 -28.66
C THR A 390 -4.69 -4.89 -27.61
N LEU A 391 -3.69 -5.04 -26.73
CA LEU A 391 -3.37 -4.06 -25.69
C LEU A 391 -2.88 -2.72 -26.23
N GLU A 392 -2.05 -2.75 -27.27
CA GLU A 392 -1.56 -1.54 -27.93
C GLU A 392 -2.73 -0.73 -28.51
N GLU A 393 -3.68 -1.42 -29.13
CA GLU A 393 -4.89 -0.81 -29.67
C GLU A 393 -5.79 -0.23 -28.56
N GLU A 394 -6.06 -0.99 -27.49
CA GLU A 394 -6.79 -0.51 -26.31
C GLU A 394 -6.10 0.72 -25.69
N SER A 395 -4.77 0.67 -25.55
CA SER A 395 -3.99 1.80 -25.02
C SER A 395 -4.01 3.01 -25.94
N ARG A 396 -4.10 2.81 -27.27
CA ARG A 396 -4.23 3.89 -28.25
C ARG A 396 -5.60 4.56 -28.13
N ILE A 397 -6.67 3.77 -28.07
CA ILE A 397 -8.05 4.25 -27.86
C ILE A 397 -8.15 5.03 -26.56
N SER A 398 -7.68 4.45 -25.44
CA SER A 398 -7.74 5.09 -24.12
C SER A 398 -6.97 6.42 -24.08
N ARG A 399 -5.79 6.48 -24.72
CA ARG A 399 -5.01 7.72 -24.84
C ARG A 399 -5.76 8.78 -25.65
N GLN A 400 -6.40 8.39 -26.75
CA GLN A 400 -7.21 9.30 -27.57
C GLN A 400 -8.40 9.84 -26.76
N GLU A 401 -9.15 8.99 -26.07
CA GLU A 401 -10.27 9.40 -25.21
C GLU A 401 -9.83 10.33 -24.06
N TYR A 402 -8.64 10.09 -23.50
CA TYR A 402 -8.06 10.98 -22.50
C TYR A 402 -7.73 12.36 -23.08
N GLU A 403 -7.06 12.43 -24.23
CA GLU A 403 -6.74 13.71 -24.88
C GLU A 403 -8.00 14.47 -25.34
N GLU A 404 -9.01 13.77 -25.86
CA GLU A 404 -10.31 14.36 -26.21
C GLU A 404 -11.02 14.94 -24.98
N ARG A 405 -11.04 14.21 -23.85
CA ARG A 405 -11.56 14.74 -22.57
C ARG A 405 -10.76 15.95 -22.10
N LYS A 406 -9.43 15.86 -22.10
CA LYS A 406 -8.54 16.95 -21.67
C LYS A 406 -8.78 18.21 -22.50
N ALA A 407 -8.89 18.07 -23.82
CA ALA A 407 -9.22 19.17 -24.73
C ALA A 407 -10.61 19.77 -24.45
N ARG A 408 -11.60 18.93 -24.13
CA ARG A 408 -12.97 19.35 -23.79
C ARG A 408 -13.01 20.20 -22.51
N TYR A 409 -12.21 19.86 -21.50
CA TYR A 409 -12.32 20.45 -20.15
C TYR A 409 -11.31 21.55 -19.80
N ARG A 410 -10.37 21.89 -20.69
CA ARG A 410 -9.52 23.10 -20.61
C ARG A 410 -8.89 23.38 -19.22
N GLY A 411 -8.32 22.38 -18.56
CA GLY A 411 -7.68 22.56 -17.24
C GLY A 411 -8.58 22.24 -16.03
N ARG A 412 -9.81 21.76 -16.26
CA ARG A 412 -10.73 21.27 -15.21
C ARG A 412 -10.88 19.75 -15.22
N GLU A 413 -9.96 19.03 -15.85
CA GLU A 413 -9.98 17.57 -15.96
C GLU A 413 -10.12 16.89 -14.61
N HIS A 414 -9.42 17.34 -13.56
CA HIS A 414 -9.48 16.72 -12.23
C HIS A 414 -10.89 16.69 -11.62
N LEU A 415 -11.69 17.76 -11.78
CA LEU A 415 -13.05 17.82 -11.26
C LEU A 415 -13.97 16.84 -12.00
N GLU A 416 -13.73 16.68 -13.30
CA GLU A 416 -14.51 15.80 -14.16
C GLU A 416 -14.10 14.35 -13.95
N GLU A 417 -12.81 14.06 -13.80
CA GLU A 417 -12.28 12.76 -13.41
C GLU A 417 -12.80 12.33 -12.04
N GLU A 418 -12.83 13.24 -11.07
CA GLU A 418 -13.48 12.97 -9.79
C GLU A 418 -14.96 12.66 -10.00
N ARG A 419 -15.68 13.45 -10.80
CA ARG A 419 -17.09 13.17 -11.11
C ARG A 419 -17.28 11.80 -11.78
N PHE A 420 -16.47 11.46 -12.78
CA PHE A 420 -16.53 10.18 -13.49
C PHE A 420 -16.16 9.01 -12.57
N GLY A 421 -15.15 9.17 -11.72
CA GLY A 421 -14.77 8.21 -10.70
C GLY A 421 -15.92 7.95 -9.75
N MET A 422 -16.57 9.01 -9.26
CA MET A 422 -17.77 8.91 -8.43
C MET A 422 -18.93 8.26 -9.18
N GLU A 423 -19.23 8.65 -10.42
CA GLU A 423 -20.28 8.02 -11.24
C GLU A 423 -20.03 6.52 -11.43
N ASN A 424 -18.79 6.11 -11.73
CA ASN A 424 -18.40 4.71 -11.88
C ASN A 424 -18.53 3.95 -10.56
N TYR A 425 -18.07 4.55 -9.46
CA TYR A 425 -18.26 4.01 -8.11
C TYR A 425 -19.75 3.79 -7.81
N TYR A 426 -20.62 4.72 -8.21
CA TYR A 426 -22.05 4.54 -7.99
C TYR A 426 -22.69 3.51 -8.92
N LYS A 427 -22.30 3.48 -10.20
CA LYS A 427 -22.75 2.44 -11.13
C LYS A 427 -22.39 1.05 -10.60
N SER A 428 -21.16 0.86 -10.09
CA SER A 428 -20.75 -0.42 -9.51
C SER A 428 -21.55 -0.79 -8.26
N ARG A 429 -21.93 0.21 -7.43
CA ARG A 429 -22.82 0.02 -6.27
C ARG A 429 -24.26 -0.31 -6.65
N LEU A 430 -24.71 0.14 -7.83
CA LEU A 430 -26.03 -0.18 -8.36
C LEU A 430 -26.05 -1.56 -9.02
N ALA A 431 -24.92 -2.03 -9.54
CA ALA A 431 -24.81 -3.34 -10.17
C ALA A 431 -25.07 -4.51 -9.21
N CYS A 432 -25.29 -5.69 -9.81
CA CYS A 432 -25.47 -6.92 -9.07
C CYS A 432 -24.19 -7.26 -8.34
N ARG A 433 -24.28 -7.28 -7.01
CA ARG A 433 -23.14 -7.47 -6.13
C ARG A 433 -22.46 -8.83 -6.29
N ALA A 434 -23.13 -9.83 -6.87
CA ALA A 434 -22.54 -11.13 -7.16
C ALA A 434 -21.57 -11.10 -8.37
N ASP A 435 -21.33 -9.92 -8.96
CA ASP A 435 -20.50 -9.68 -10.13
C ASP A 435 -20.99 -10.45 -11.37
N CYS A 436 -22.31 -10.60 -11.54
CA CYS A 436 -22.89 -11.30 -12.69
C CYS A 436 -23.06 -10.42 -13.94
N GLY A 437 -22.65 -9.16 -13.88
CA GLY A 437 -22.73 -8.19 -14.98
C GLY A 437 -24.01 -7.36 -15.06
N GLU A 438 -25.09 -7.73 -14.36
CA GLU A 438 -26.35 -6.97 -14.34
C GLU A 438 -26.15 -5.61 -13.65
N GLN A 439 -26.60 -4.51 -14.28
CA GLN A 439 -26.34 -3.14 -13.82
C GLN A 439 -27.48 -2.56 -12.98
N ASN A 440 -28.72 -3.07 -13.13
CA ASN A 440 -29.88 -2.54 -12.41
C ASN A 440 -30.73 -3.64 -11.75
N PRO A 441 -30.18 -4.33 -10.74
CA PRO A 441 -30.85 -5.39 -10.04
C PRO A 441 -31.95 -4.85 -9.13
N GLN A 442 -33.12 -5.49 -9.17
CA GLN A 442 -34.30 -5.06 -8.41
C GLN A 442 -34.33 -5.63 -6.98
N LEU A 443 -33.68 -6.78 -6.75
CA LEU A 443 -33.66 -7.39 -5.43
C LEU A 443 -32.61 -6.68 -4.56
N THR A 444 -33.03 -6.11 -3.44
CA THR A 444 -32.13 -5.50 -2.45
C THR A 444 -32.00 -6.40 -1.24
N CYS A 445 -30.84 -6.36 -0.57
CA CYS A 445 -30.68 -7.06 0.69
C CYS A 445 -31.65 -6.48 1.72
N SER A 446 -32.55 -7.30 2.26
CA SER A 446 -33.60 -6.87 3.19
C SER A 446 -33.04 -6.23 4.48
N LYS A 447 -31.83 -6.59 4.88
CA LYS A 447 -31.17 -6.08 6.09
C LYS A 447 -30.46 -4.74 5.86
N CYS A 448 -29.54 -4.66 4.91
CA CYS A 448 -28.76 -3.42 4.71
C CYS A 448 -29.39 -2.45 3.71
N LYS A 449 -30.24 -2.92 2.78
CA LYS A 449 -30.83 -2.15 1.68
C LYS A 449 -29.82 -1.48 0.73
N VAL A 450 -28.53 -1.77 0.89
CA VAL A 450 -27.42 -1.26 0.08
C VAL A 450 -27.08 -2.25 -1.04
N ALA A 451 -26.81 -3.51 -0.70
CA ALA A 451 -26.47 -4.54 -1.67
C ALA A 451 -27.65 -4.88 -2.58
N ARG A 452 -27.38 -5.01 -3.88
CA ARG A 452 -28.37 -5.33 -4.91
C ARG A 452 -28.01 -6.64 -5.63
N TYR A 453 -29.03 -7.38 -6.05
CA TYR A 453 -28.93 -8.69 -6.68
C TYR A 453 -29.93 -8.83 -7.81
N CYS A 454 -29.55 -9.50 -8.90
CA CYS A 454 -30.48 -9.73 -10.01
C CYS A 454 -31.45 -10.88 -9.70
N SER A 455 -31.07 -11.76 -8.77
CA SER A 455 -31.82 -12.95 -8.39
C SER A 455 -31.49 -13.39 -6.97
N ARG A 456 -32.33 -14.27 -6.42
CA ARG A 456 -32.08 -14.93 -5.12
C ARG A 456 -30.82 -15.81 -5.17
N ALA A 457 -30.53 -16.44 -6.31
CA ALA A 457 -29.31 -17.23 -6.49
C ALA A 457 -28.05 -16.36 -6.34
N CYS A 458 -28.01 -15.18 -6.96
CA CYS A 458 -26.91 -14.22 -6.78
C CYS A 458 -26.80 -13.73 -5.34
N GLN A 459 -27.94 -13.51 -4.67
CA GLN A 459 -27.94 -13.16 -3.25
C GLN A 459 -27.37 -14.30 -2.39
N GLU A 460 -27.79 -15.54 -2.60
CA GLU A 460 -27.33 -16.70 -1.83
C GLU A 460 -25.84 -17.00 -2.07
N ASP A 461 -25.35 -16.81 -3.29
CA ASP A 461 -23.93 -16.93 -3.59
C ASP A 461 -23.08 -15.88 -2.87
N ASP A 462 -23.50 -14.61 -2.93
CA ASP A 462 -22.82 -13.52 -2.24
C ASP A 462 -23.00 -13.57 -0.71
N TRP A 463 -24.11 -14.14 -0.21
CA TRP A 463 -24.45 -14.12 1.22
C TRP A 463 -23.37 -14.74 2.11
N LYS A 464 -22.62 -15.72 1.57
CA LYS A 464 -21.45 -16.34 2.24
C LYS A 464 -20.45 -15.29 2.72
N TYR A 465 -20.25 -14.24 1.93
CA TYR A 465 -19.36 -13.13 2.18
C TYR A 465 -20.12 -11.94 2.80
N HIS A 466 -21.23 -11.51 2.18
CA HIS A 466 -21.97 -10.32 2.57
C HIS A 466 -22.44 -10.32 4.03
N LYS A 467 -22.84 -11.47 4.59
CA LYS A 467 -23.38 -11.57 5.96
C LYS A 467 -22.45 -11.01 7.05
N THR A 468 -21.14 -11.02 6.83
CA THR A 468 -20.12 -10.62 7.82
C THR A 468 -20.01 -9.10 7.99
N TYR A 469 -20.45 -8.34 6.99
CA TYR A 469 -20.45 -6.87 6.97
C TYR A 469 -21.80 -6.26 6.56
N CYS A 470 -22.84 -7.08 6.36
CA CYS A 470 -24.19 -6.62 6.09
C CYS A 470 -24.68 -5.62 7.14
N GLY A 471 -25.01 -4.40 6.70
CA GLY A 471 -25.48 -3.30 7.52
C GLY A 471 -24.38 -2.36 8.03
N LYS A 472 -23.11 -2.59 7.66
CA LYS A 472 -21.98 -1.71 7.98
C LYS A 472 -21.63 -0.76 6.83
N GLU A 473 -22.14 -1.02 5.65
CA GLU A 473 -21.92 -0.18 4.47
C GLU A 473 -22.76 1.09 4.58
N GLU A 474 -22.15 2.22 4.26
CA GLU A 474 -22.89 3.48 4.17
C GLU A 474 -23.84 3.46 2.98
N SER A 475 -25.04 4.01 3.16
CA SER A 475 -25.97 4.23 2.06
C SER A 475 -25.40 5.23 1.06
N VAL A 476 -25.72 5.08 -0.23
CA VAL A 476 -25.32 6.06 -1.24
C VAL A 476 -25.88 7.41 -0.81
N ALA A 477 -25.01 8.41 -0.62
CA ALA A 477 -25.47 9.73 -0.24
C ALA A 477 -26.43 10.27 -1.30
N GLU A 478 -27.54 10.86 -0.85
CA GLU A 478 -28.66 11.26 -1.71
C GLU A 478 -28.25 12.19 -2.86
N LYS A 479 -27.21 13.02 -2.65
CA LYS A 479 -26.65 13.91 -3.68
C LYS A 479 -26.19 13.15 -4.94
N TYR A 480 -25.72 11.92 -4.79
CA TYR A 480 -25.26 11.10 -5.90
C TYR A 480 -26.33 10.19 -6.50
N ARG A 481 -27.35 9.82 -5.70
CA ARG A 481 -28.54 9.14 -6.24
C ARG A 481 -29.20 10.01 -7.32
N LYS A 482 -29.34 11.32 -7.04
CA LYS A 482 -29.89 12.29 -8.00
C LYS A 482 -29.05 12.44 -9.26
N LEU A 483 -27.72 12.38 -9.17
CA LEU A 483 -26.84 12.45 -10.34
C LEU A 483 -27.06 11.25 -11.28
N LEU A 484 -27.34 10.07 -10.75
CA LEU A 484 -27.63 8.87 -11.54
C LEU A 484 -29.03 8.89 -12.16
N GLU A 485 -30.03 9.43 -11.46
CA GLU A 485 -31.40 9.59 -11.97
C GLU A 485 -31.49 10.65 -13.08
N MET A 486 -30.53 11.56 -13.16
CA MET A 486 -30.41 12.59 -14.20
C MET A 486 -29.59 12.14 -15.42
N ALA A 487 -28.94 10.97 -15.36
CA ALA A 487 -28.24 10.41 -16.50
C ALA A 487 -29.29 9.81 -17.48
N PRO A 488 -29.37 10.31 -18.73
CA PRO A 488 -30.42 9.97 -19.69
C PRO A 488 -30.37 8.52 -20.19
#